data_AF-A0A328EH72-F1
#
_entry.id   AF-A0A328EH72-F1
#
_cell.length_a   1.000
_cell.length_b   1.000
_cell.length_c   1.000
_cell.angle_alpha   90.00
_cell.angle_beta   90.00
_cell.angle_gamma   90.00
#
_symmetry.space_group_name_H-M   'P 1'
#
loop_
_entity.id
_entity.type
_entity.pdbx_description
1 polymer ?
#
loop_
_entity_poly.entity_id
_entity_poly.type
_entity_poly.pdbx_seq_one_letter_code
_entity_poly.pdbx_strand_id
1 'polypeptide(L)'
;MRTNLNKIQRCPGCGNFLIHLALKQALAELKIPTHKTVIVTGIGCNSKMSQYMEGYGAETLHGRGIPFATGVKLANPDLTVISVSGDGDSYGIGLGHLLHAARRNLPFVHITCDNENYALTTGQASATTPLGVKTKSTPEGNPVPPLHPVHLVETAGCSFVKSVIDKDMKTLKETIVQAIQHSGFAHINVQQACPSWKRW
;
A
#
# COMPACT_ATOMS: atom_id res chain seq x y z
N MET A 1 18.80 -1.19 18.48
CA MET A 1 18.24 -0.40 17.36
C MET A 1 19.36 -0.23 16.34
N ARG A 2 19.21 -0.71 15.09
CA ARG A 2 20.31 -0.68 14.11
C ARG A 2 20.60 0.78 13.71
N THR A 3 21.76 1.31 14.04
CA THR A 3 22.20 2.65 13.64
C THR A 3 22.78 2.62 12.21
N ASN A 4 22.67 3.72 11.45
CA ASN A 4 23.21 3.91 10.09
C ASN A 4 22.56 3.12 8.92
N LEU A 5 21.41 2.46 9.10
CA LEU A 5 20.61 1.88 7.99
C LEU A 5 19.55 2.82 7.40
N ASN A 6 19.44 4.06 7.90
CA ASN A 6 18.30 4.95 7.65
C ASN A 6 18.40 5.84 6.40
N LYS A 7 19.37 5.60 5.50
CA LYS A 7 19.37 6.31 4.22
C LYS A 7 18.23 5.74 3.37
N ILE A 8 17.18 6.54 3.15
CA ILE A 8 16.03 6.11 2.34
C ILE A 8 16.53 5.74 0.93
N GLN A 9 16.35 4.47 0.57
CA GLN A 9 16.83 3.90 -0.70
C GLN A 9 15.71 3.90 -1.74
N ARG A 10 15.20 5.10 -2.06
CA ARG A 10 14.18 5.32 -3.09
C ARG A 10 14.71 6.27 -4.15
N CYS A 11 14.25 6.11 -5.39
CA CYS A 11 14.63 6.98 -6.49
C CYS A 11 14.18 8.42 -6.23
N PRO A 12 14.97 9.46 -6.58
CA PRO A 12 14.53 10.84 -6.51
C PRO A 12 13.21 11.05 -7.26
N GLY A 13 12.23 11.70 -6.62
CA GLY A 13 10.89 11.91 -7.17
C GLY A 13 9.91 10.74 -7.00
N CYS A 14 10.29 9.67 -6.28
CA CYS A 14 9.38 8.56 -5.99
C CYS A 14 8.21 8.99 -5.08
N GLY A 15 6.98 8.73 -5.51
CA GLY A 15 5.77 9.05 -4.75
C GLY A 15 5.68 8.41 -3.36
N ASN A 16 6.38 7.29 -3.14
CA ASN A 16 6.43 6.66 -1.82
C ASN A 16 6.98 7.62 -0.72
N PHE A 17 7.79 8.63 -1.07
CA PHE A 17 8.20 9.67 -0.11
C PHE A 17 7.01 10.43 0.48
N LEU A 18 6.06 10.81 -0.37
CA LEU A 18 4.86 11.53 0.02
C LEU A 18 3.91 10.63 0.83
N ILE A 19 3.73 9.37 0.39
CA ILE A 19 2.94 8.37 1.12
C ILE A 19 3.51 8.13 2.53
N HIS A 20 4.83 8.01 2.65
CA HIS A 20 5.51 7.90 3.94
C HIS A 20 5.23 9.13 4.82
N LEU A 21 5.42 10.33 4.28
CA LEU A 21 5.19 11.57 5.02
C LEU A 21 3.73 11.70 5.48
N ALA A 22 2.77 11.39 4.62
CA ALA A 22 1.35 11.46 4.94
C ALA A 22 0.95 10.47 6.03
N LEU A 23 1.46 9.24 5.97
CA LEU A 23 1.23 8.23 7.01
C LEU A 23 1.83 8.67 8.36
N LYS A 24 3.05 9.20 8.35
CA LYS A 24 3.70 9.74 9.57
C LYS A 24 2.88 10.89 10.18
N GLN A 25 2.41 11.81 9.35
CA GLN A 25 1.58 12.94 9.79
C GLN A 25 0.21 12.47 10.34
N ALA A 26 -0.44 11.49 9.70
CA ALA A 26 -1.71 10.94 10.15
C ALA A 26 -1.58 10.27 11.54
N LEU A 27 -0.53 9.47 11.76
CA LEU A 27 -0.27 8.85 13.07
C LEU A 27 0.00 9.89 14.15
N ALA A 28 0.75 10.96 13.83
CA ALA A 28 1.03 12.05 14.76
C ALA A 28 -0.23 12.86 15.10
N GLU A 29 -1.08 13.14 14.11
CA GLU A 29 -2.36 13.85 14.29
C GLU A 29 -3.31 13.06 15.21
N LEU A 30 -3.39 11.75 15.00
CA LEU A 30 -4.16 10.83 15.85
C LEU A 30 -3.48 10.52 17.19
N LYS A 31 -2.27 11.03 17.42
CA LYS A 31 -1.46 10.80 18.64
C LYS A 31 -1.30 9.32 18.98
N ILE A 32 -1.18 8.47 17.96
CA ILE A 32 -1.05 7.02 18.15
C ILE A 32 0.37 6.73 18.66
N PRO A 33 0.53 6.15 19.86
CA PRO A 33 1.84 5.85 20.40
C PRO A 33 2.59 4.85 19.51
N THR A 34 3.90 5.02 19.35
CA THR A 34 4.74 4.13 18.52
C THR A 34 4.63 2.65 18.92
N HIS A 35 4.50 2.35 20.22
CA HIS A 35 4.33 0.99 20.74
C HIS A 35 2.93 0.40 20.50
N LYS A 36 1.98 1.17 19.94
CA LYS A 36 0.66 0.70 19.50
C LYS A 36 0.56 0.61 17.97
N THR A 37 1.60 1.01 17.24
CA THR A 37 1.61 1.01 15.76
C THR A 37 2.35 -0.21 15.22
N VAL A 38 1.74 -0.89 14.26
CA VAL A 38 2.37 -1.97 13.50
C VAL A 38 2.27 -1.69 11.99
N ILE A 39 3.41 -1.61 11.32
CA ILE A 39 3.50 -1.47 9.87
C ILE A 39 3.87 -2.82 9.27
N VAL A 40 2.95 -3.39 8.48
CA VAL A 40 3.13 -4.67 7.80
C VAL A 40 3.29 -4.43 6.30
N THR A 41 4.32 -4.99 5.68
CA THR A 41 4.55 -4.84 4.24
C THR A 41 4.66 -6.16 3.50
N GLY A 42 4.25 -6.17 2.24
CA GLY A 42 4.54 -7.25 1.29
C GLY A 42 5.95 -7.13 0.71
N ILE A 43 6.14 -7.38 -0.59
CA ILE A 43 7.43 -7.21 -1.31
C ILE A 43 7.29 -6.23 -2.49
N GLY A 44 8.22 -5.27 -2.58
CA GLY A 44 8.24 -4.21 -3.58
C GLY A 44 9.01 -2.96 -3.12
N CYS A 45 9.06 -1.92 -3.95
CA CYS A 45 9.70 -0.65 -3.57
C CYS A 45 9.04 0.01 -2.35
N ASN A 46 7.73 -0.19 -2.20
CA ASN A 46 6.94 0.26 -1.06
C ASN A 46 7.32 -0.48 0.24
N SER A 47 7.77 -1.73 0.16
CA SER A 47 7.94 -2.62 1.33
C SER A 47 8.91 -2.14 2.38
N LYS A 48 9.87 -1.31 1.97
CA LYS A 48 10.81 -0.66 2.90
C LYS A 48 10.11 0.29 3.88
N MET A 49 8.80 0.56 3.73
CA MET A 49 8.02 1.38 4.67
C MET A 49 8.11 0.86 6.10
N SER A 50 8.07 -0.46 6.32
CA SER A 50 8.21 -1.07 7.65
C SER A 50 9.59 -0.84 8.28
N GLN A 51 10.60 -0.49 7.47
CA GLN A 51 11.95 -0.16 7.93
C GLN A 51 12.14 1.34 8.20
N TYR A 52 11.26 2.19 7.66
CA TYR A 52 11.40 3.65 7.72
C TYR A 52 10.41 4.34 8.68
N MET A 53 9.36 3.63 9.09
CA MET A 53 8.38 4.10 10.06
C MET A 53 8.78 3.72 11.49
N GLU A 54 8.45 4.57 12.45
CA GLU A 54 8.60 4.26 13.88
C GLU A 54 7.46 3.35 14.37
N GLY A 55 7.78 2.40 15.25
CA GLY A 55 6.86 1.40 15.78
C GLY A 55 7.34 -0.03 15.50
N TYR A 56 6.41 -1.00 15.54
CA TYR A 56 6.70 -2.36 15.14
C TYR A 56 6.62 -2.48 13.61
N GLY A 57 7.58 -3.16 12.99
CA GLY A 57 7.64 -3.38 11.55
C GLY A 57 7.72 -4.86 11.21
N ALA A 58 6.95 -5.30 10.22
CA ALA A 58 7.04 -6.65 9.65
C ALA A 58 7.08 -6.57 8.12
N GLU A 59 8.25 -6.85 7.53
CA GLU A 59 8.36 -7.12 6.10
C GLU A 59 8.11 -8.62 5.89
N THR A 60 7.08 -8.95 5.11
CA THR A 60 6.56 -10.32 4.99
C THR A 60 6.93 -10.93 3.64
N LEU A 61 6.07 -11.77 3.06
CA LEU A 61 6.24 -12.35 1.73
C LEU A 61 5.40 -11.58 0.71
N HIS A 62 5.75 -11.74 -0.57
CA HIS A 62 5.04 -11.09 -1.67
C HIS A 62 3.56 -11.47 -1.68
N GLY A 63 2.68 -10.47 -1.59
CA GLY A 63 1.22 -10.61 -1.47
C GLY A 63 0.75 -11.21 -0.16
N ARG A 64 1.58 -11.27 0.89
CA ARG A 64 1.23 -11.85 2.20
C ARG A 64 1.19 -10.82 3.33
N GLY A 65 1.32 -9.53 3.02
CA GLY A 65 1.16 -8.45 4.00
C GLY A 65 -0.22 -8.43 4.65
N ILE A 66 -1.29 -8.55 3.86
CA ILE A 66 -2.69 -8.57 4.33
C ILE A 66 -2.99 -9.75 5.28
N PRO A 67 -2.69 -11.02 4.95
CA PRO A 67 -2.97 -12.13 5.87
C PRO A 67 -2.11 -12.04 7.14
N PHE A 68 -0.88 -11.54 7.06
CA PHE A 68 -0.07 -11.30 8.26
C PHE A 68 -0.69 -10.21 9.14
N ALA A 69 -1.08 -9.07 8.55
CA ALA A 69 -1.77 -7.98 9.25
C ALA A 69 -3.09 -8.44 9.88
N THR A 70 -3.82 -9.32 9.20
CA THR A 70 -5.01 -9.98 9.74
C THR A 70 -4.69 -10.77 11.01
N GLY A 71 -3.64 -11.59 10.99
CA GLY A 71 -3.18 -12.34 12.16
C GLY A 71 -2.78 -11.42 13.32
N VAL A 72 -2.02 -10.35 13.05
CA VAL A 72 -1.64 -9.36 14.05
C VAL A 72 -2.88 -8.72 14.68
N LYS A 73 -3.85 -8.30 13.87
CA LYS A 73 -5.05 -7.61 14.36
C LYS A 73 -5.95 -8.54 15.17
N LEU A 74 -6.04 -9.82 14.80
CA LEU A 74 -6.77 -10.83 15.57
C LEU A 74 -6.07 -11.15 16.90
N ALA A 75 -4.74 -11.25 16.90
CA ALA A 75 -3.97 -11.56 18.10
C ALA A 75 -3.96 -10.41 19.11
N ASN A 76 -3.97 -9.16 18.65
CA ASN A 76 -4.04 -7.98 19.51
C ASN A 76 -4.90 -6.87 18.90
N PRO A 77 -6.20 -6.81 19.25
CA PRO A 77 -7.14 -5.83 18.70
C PRO A 77 -6.81 -4.37 19.04
N ASP A 78 -6.01 -4.12 20.08
CA ASP A 78 -5.64 -2.76 20.51
C ASP A 78 -4.58 -2.10 19.63
N LEU A 79 -3.92 -2.87 18.76
CA LEU A 79 -2.89 -2.35 17.87
C LEU A 79 -3.52 -1.63 16.68
N THR A 80 -2.94 -0.49 16.31
CA THR A 80 -3.18 0.16 15.02
C THR A 80 -2.32 -0.54 13.98
N VAL A 81 -2.97 -1.38 13.17
CA VAL A 81 -2.31 -2.18 12.14
C VAL A 81 -2.50 -1.50 10.79
N ILE A 82 -1.39 -1.23 10.10
CA ILE A 82 -1.38 -0.63 8.78
C ILE A 82 -0.56 -1.54 7.86
N SER A 83 -1.22 -2.08 6.84
CA SER A 83 -0.59 -2.84 5.78
C SER A 83 -0.28 -1.93 4.60
N VAL A 84 0.95 -1.98 4.06
CA VAL A 84 1.35 -1.22 2.86
C VAL A 84 1.95 -2.17 1.82
N SER A 85 1.42 -2.11 0.61
CA SER A 85 1.83 -2.95 -0.52
C SER A 85 1.84 -2.16 -1.83
N GLY A 86 2.40 -2.73 -2.89
CA GLY A 86 2.32 -2.15 -4.25
C GLY A 86 1.15 -2.75 -5.01
N ASP A 87 0.76 -2.14 -6.12
CA ASP A 87 -0.28 -2.65 -7.02
C ASP A 87 -0.06 -4.10 -7.44
N GLY A 88 1.16 -4.47 -7.80
CA GLY A 88 1.50 -5.85 -8.10
C GLY A 88 1.40 -6.83 -6.93
N ASP A 89 1.71 -6.36 -5.71
CA ASP A 89 1.63 -7.14 -4.48
C ASP A 89 0.18 -7.32 -4.03
N SER A 90 -0.64 -6.26 -4.10
CA SER A 90 -2.04 -6.24 -3.67
C SER A 90 -3.00 -6.81 -4.70
N TYR A 91 -2.87 -6.43 -5.96
CA TYR A 91 -3.83 -6.74 -7.03
C TYR A 91 -3.34 -7.84 -7.98
N GLY A 92 -2.07 -8.23 -7.89
CA GLY A 92 -1.54 -9.44 -8.50
C GLY A 92 -1.64 -10.63 -7.53
N ILE A 93 -0.49 -11.04 -6.98
CA ILE A 93 -0.38 -12.27 -6.15
C ILE A 93 -1.15 -12.20 -4.82
N GLY A 94 -1.44 -11.00 -4.30
CA GLY A 94 -2.19 -10.79 -3.06
C GLY A 94 -3.71 -10.65 -3.22
N LEU A 95 -4.23 -10.66 -4.45
CA LEU A 95 -5.61 -10.24 -4.74
C LEU A 95 -6.65 -11.02 -3.92
N GLY A 96 -6.54 -12.35 -3.87
CA GLY A 96 -7.46 -13.17 -3.09
C GLY A 96 -7.51 -12.77 -1.62
N HIS A 97 -6.37 -12.45 -1.01
CA HIS A 97 -6.32 -12.03 0.39
C HIS A 97 -6.95 -10.66 0.61
N LEU A 98 -6.78 -9.73 -0.33
CA LEU A 98 -7.42 -8.40 -0.29
C LEU A 98 -8.94 -8.51 -0.29
N LEU A 99 -9.50 -9.27 -1.23
CA LEU A 99 -10.95 -9.46 -1.32
C LEU A 99 -11.50 -10.15 -0.06
N HIS A 100 -10.78 -11.12 0.49
CA HIS A 100 -11.21 -11.78 1.72
C HIS A 100 -11.01 -10.92 2.97
N ALA A 101 -10.04 -9.99 3.00
CA ALA A 101 -9.90 -9.03 4.09
C ALA A 101 -11.08 -8.05 4.11
N ALA A 102 -11.47 -7.52 2.93
CA ALA A 102 -12.67 -6.73 2.76
C ALA A 102 -13.92 -7.47 3.29
N ARG A 103 -14.12 -8.72 2.87
CA ARG A 103 -15.26 -9.55 3.32
C ARG A 103 -15.27 -9.82 4.83
N ARG A 104 -14.10 -9.98 5.45
CA ARG A 104 -13.97 -10.24 6.91
C ARG A 104 -14.12 -8.97 7.75
N ASN A 105 -13.86 -7.81 7.15
CA ASN A 105 -14.06 -6.48 7.73
C ASN A 105 -13.38 -6.28 9.10
N LEU A 106 -12.16 -6.80 9.28
CA LEU A 106 -11.39 -6.55 10.49
C LEU A 106 -10.83 -5.11 10.51
N PRO A 107 -10.79 -4.42 11.66
CA PRO A 107 -10.42 -3.00 11.74
C PRO A 107 -8.92 -2.77 11.58
N PHE A 108 -8.45 -2.76 10.33
CA PHE A 108 -7.11 -2.35 9.95
C PHE A 108 -7.09 -1.70 8.57
N VAL A 109 -6.04 -0.92 8.32
CA VAL A 109 -5.89 -0.18 7.06
C VAL A 109 -4.97 -0.94 6.11
N HIS A 110 -5.34 -1.01 4.85
CA HIS A 110 -4.48 -1.43 3.76
C HIS A 110 -4.29 -0.30 2.75
N ILE A 111 -3.04 0.07 2.50
CA ILE A 111 -2.65 1.11 1.54
C ILE A 111 -1.93 0.42 0.39
N THR A 112 -2.47 0.58 -0.82
CA THR A 112 -1.79 0.15 -2.04
C THR A 112 -1.14 1.34 -2.73
N CYS A 113 0.19 1.32 -2.85
CA CYS A 113 0.97 2.26 -3.63
C CYS A 113 0.93 1.82 -5.10
N ASP A 114 -0.03 2.35 -5.85
CA ASP A 114 -0.32 1.97 -7.23
C ASP A 114 0.49 2.82 -8.21
N ASN A 115 1.58 2.25 -8.71
CA ASN A 115 2.40 2.90 -9.73
C ASN A 115 2.29 2.21 -11.11
N GLU A 116 1.34 1.29 -11.25
CA GLU A 116 0.99 0.62 -12.51
C GLU A 116 2.17 -0.18 -13.12
N ASN A 117 3.14 -0.61 -12.32
CA ASN A 117 4.23 -1.50 -12.74
C ASN A 117 4.92 -2.21 -11.55
N TYR A 118 5.67 -3.28 -11.85
CA TYR A 118 6.57 -3.90 -10.87
C TYR A 118 7.94 -3.19 -10.83
N ALA A 119 8.00 -2.05 -10.15
CA ALA A 119 9.19 -1.19 -10.17
C ALA A 119 10.47 -1.84 -9.60
N LEU A 120 10.34 -2.63 -8.53
CA LEU A 120 11.49 -3.25 -7.87
C LEU A 120 12.17 -4.31 -8.75
N THR A 121 11.36 -5.05 -9.52
CA THR A 121 11.84 -6.05 -10.48
C THR A 121 12.13 -5.48 -11.85
N THR A 122 12.18 -4.14 -11.95
CA THR A 122 12.62 -3.37 -13.12
C THR A 122 11.56 -3.06 -14.19
N GLY A 123 10.29 -2.89 -13.81
CA GLY A 123 9.29 -2.22 -14.67
C GLY A 123 8.50 -3.16 -15.58
N GLN A 124 8.12 -4.34 -15.10
CA GLN A 124 7.13 -5.22 -15.74
C GLN A 124 5.72 -4.68 -15.56
N ALA A 125 4.81 -5.03 -16.47
CA ALA A 125 3.38 -4.72 -16.33
C ALA A 125 2.79 -5.35 -15.06
N SER A 126 1.97 -4.59 -14.34
CA SER A 126 1.17 -5.01 -13.19
C SER A 126 -0.29 -5.18 -13.58
N ALA A 127 -1.14 -5.54 -12.61
CA ALA A 127 -2.58 -5.67 -12.82
C ALA A 127 -3.31 -4.33 -13.06
N THR A 128 -2.64 -3.20 -12.83
CA THR A 128 -3.18 -1.84 -13.06
C THR A 128 -2.54 -1.12 -14.24
N THR A 129 -1.55 -1.74 -14.92
CA THR A 129 -0.95 -1.17 -16.14
C THR A 129 -2.02 -0.91 -17.20
N PRO A 130 -2.15 0.31 -17.74
CA PRO A 130 -3.16 0.59 -18.76
C PRO A 130 -3.00 -0.25 -20.03
N LEU A 131 -4.10 -0.51 -20.73
CA LEU A 131 -4.09 -1.25 -22.00
C LEU A 131 -3.18 -0.57 -23.03
N GLY A 132 -2.38 -1.35 -23.75
CA GLY A 132 -1.47 -0.85 -24.78
C GLY A 132 -0.18 -0.20 -24.26
N VAL A 133 -0.05 0.05 -22.95
CA VAL A 133 1.18 0.60 -22.37
C VAL A 133 2.34 -0.38 -22.51
N LYS A 134 3.44 0.08 -23.09
CA LYS A 134 4.67 -0.69 -23.25
C LYS A 134 5.44 -0.74 -21.94
N THR A 135 5.82 -1.94 -21.52
CA THR A 135 6.66 -2.19 -20.33
C THR A 135 7.78 -3.15 -20.70
N LYS A 136 8.69 -3.48 -19.76
CA LYS A 136 9.76 -4.44 -20.04
C LYS A 136 9.25 -5.84 -20.40
N SER A 137 8.16 -6.28 -19.77
CA SER A 137 7.57 -7.61 -20.02
C SER A 137 6.53 -7.60 -21.14
N THR A 138 6.04 -6.42 -21.52
CA THR A 138 5.06 -6.22 -22.60
C THR A 138 5.59 -5.17 -23.59
N PRO A 139 6.65 -5.48 -24.35
CA PRO A 139 7.28 -4.52 -25.26
C PRO A 139 6.35 -4.06 -26.41
N GLU A 140 5.38 -4.92 -26.77
CA GLU A 140 4.35 -4.59 -27.77
C GLU A 140 3.12 -3.88 -27.17
N GLY A 141 3.13 -3.62 -25.86
CA GLY A 141 2.01 -3.04 -25.13
C GLY A 141 1.29 -4.08 -24.28
N ASN A 142 0.71 -3.65 -23.16
CA ASN A 142 -0.08 -4.51 -22.29
C ASN A 142 -1.33 -5.02 -23.04
N PRO A 143 -1.50 -6.34 -23.22
CA PRO A 143 -2.64 -6.89 -23.94
C PRO A 143 -3.87 -7.12 -23.05
N VAL A 144 -3.75 -6.94 -21.72
CA VAL A 144 -4.80 -7.26 -20.75
C VAL A 144 -5.41 -5.96 -20.20
N PRO A 145 -6.75 -5.81 -20.18
CA PRO A 145 -7.39 -4.67 -19.53
C PRO A 145 -6.99 -4.58 -18.04
N PRO A 146 -6.68 -3.37 -17.53
CA PRO A 146 -6.32 -3.19 -16.12
C PRO A 146 -7.53 -3.46 -15.21
N LEU A 147 -7.26 -3.92 -14.00
CA LEU A 147 -8.25 -3.93 -12.93
C LEU A 147 -8.64 -2.50 -12.54
N HIS A 148 -9.88 -2.34 -12.08
CA HIS A 148 -10.35 -1.12 -11.42
C HIS A 148 -10.34 -1.34 -9.90
N PRO A 149 -9.27 -0.95 -9.17
CA PRO A 149 -9.07 -1.47 -7.83
C PRO A 149 -10.12 -1.04 -6.81
N VAL A 150 -10.57 0.21 -6.89
CA VAL A 150 -11.65 0.74 -6.02
C VAL A 150 -12.91 -0.08 -6.19
N HIS A 151 -13.40 -0.19 -7.42
CA HIS A 151 -14.64 -0.91 -7.73
C HIS A 151 -14.57 -2.39 -7.32
N LEU A 152 -13.41 -3.03 -7.54
CA LEU A 152 -13.19 -4.42 -7.19
C LEU A 152 -13.28 -4.66 -5.67
N VAL A 153 -12.67 -3.78 -4.87
CA VAL A 153 -12.66 -3.90 -3.41
C VAL A 153 -13.98 -3.49 -2.78
N GLU A 154 -14.67 -2.49 -3.34
CA GLU A 154 -16.06 -2.14 -2.98
C GLU A 154 -17.01 -3.32 -3.22
N THR A 155 -16.91 -3.96 -4.39
CA THR A 155 -17.73 -5.12 -4.74
C THR A 155 -17.45 -6.33 -3.83
N ALA A 156 -16.23 -6.44 -3.29
CA ALA A 156 -15.89 -7.43 -2.27
C ALA A 156 -16.47 -7.13 -0.88
N GLY A 157 -17.17 -6.01 -0.69
CA GLY A 157 -17.85 -5.64 0.55
C GLY A 157 -17.05 -4.76 1.50
N CYS A 158 -15.98 -4.11 1.04
CA CYS A 158 -15.25 -3.16 1.87
C CYS A 158 -16.07 -1.88 2.09
N SER A 159 -16.29 -1.50 3.34
CA SER A 159 -17.11 -0.33 3.68
C SER A 159 -16.34 1.00 3.67
N PHE A 160 -15.01 0.96 3.53
CA PHE A 160 -14.18 2.15 3.35
C PHE A 160 -13.21 1.91 2.19
N VAL A 161 -13.49 2.51 1.04
CA VAL A 161 -12.60 2.47 -0.12
C VAL A 161 -12.40 3.88 -0.64
N LYS A 162 -11.14 4.27 -0.84
CA LYS A 162 -10.77 5.58 -1.40
C LYS A 162 -9.66 5.43 -2.43
N SER A 163 -9.70 6.26 -3.46
CA SER A 163 -8.56 6.49 -4.36
C SER A 163 -8.09 7.93 -4.23
N VAL A 164 -6.79 8.12 -4.04
CA VAL A 164 -6.15 9.43 -3.88
C VAL A 164 -4.84 9.48 -4.67
N ILE A 165 -4.32 10.67 -4.89
CA ILE A 165 -3.05 10.89 -5.62
C ILE A 165 -1.97 11.26 -4.61
N ASP A 166 -0.77 10.69 -4.75
CA ASP A 166 0.36 10.92 -3.84
C ASP A 166 0.74 12.40 -3.64
N LYS A 167 0.63 13.21 -4.71
CA LYS A 167 0.93 14.65 -4.70
C LYS A 167 -0.10 15.50 -3.96
N ASP A 168 -1.35 15.03 -3.83
CA ASP A 168 -2.35 15.71 -3.01
C ASP A 168 -2.19 15.27 -1.54
N MET A 169 -1.12 15.78 -0.93
CA MET A 169 -0.71 15.44 0.43
C MET A 169 -1.79 15.71 1.47
N LYS A 170 -2.59 16.77 1.28
CA LYS A 170 -3.66 17.12 2.22
C LYS A 170 -4.73 16.03 2.21
N THR A 171 -5.28 15.73 1.03
CA THR A 171 -6.32 14.71 0.87
C THR A 171 -5.81 13.32 1.25
N LEU A 172 -4.56 12.98 0.90
CA LEU A 172 -3.96 11.70 1.26
C LEU A 172 -3.86 11.54 2.79
N LYS A 173 -3.32 12.54 3.50
CA LYS A 173 -3.23 12.51 4.97
C LYS A 173 -4.61 12.40 5.61
N GLU A 174 -5.57 13.23 5.20
CA GLU A 174 -6.95 13.20 5.71
C GLU A 174 -7.62 11.84 5.47
N THR A 175 -7.38 11.23 4.31
CA THR A 175 -7.90 9.90 3.99
C THR A 175 -7.30 8.82 4.87
N ILE A 176 -5.99 8.88 5.15
CA ILE A 176 -5.34 7.93 6.07
C ILE A 176 -5.89 8.09 7.50
N VAL A 177 -6.10 9.32 7.97
CA VAL A 177 -6.71 9.58 9.29
C VAL A 177 -8.10 8.94 9.37
N GLN A 178 -8.96 9.19 8.38
CA GLN A 178 -10.31 8.61 8.32
C GLN A 178 -10.27 7.08 8.26
N ALA A 179 -9.34 6.50 7.48
CA ALA A 179 -9.19 5.05 7.38
C ALA A 179 -8.77 4.40 8.70
N ILE A 180 -7.88 5.04 9.46
CA ILE A 180 -7.44 4.53 10.78
C ILE A 180 -8.58 4.58 11.80
N GLN A 181 -9.44 5.61 11.72
CA GLN A 181 -10.60 5.76 12.60
C GLN A 181 -11.79 4.87 12.19
N HIS A 182 -11.76 4.30 10.99
CA HIS A 182 -12.80 3.41 10.50
C HIS A 182 -12.85 2.11 11.32
N SER A 183 -14.06 1.65 11.65
CA SER A 183 -14.28 0.48 12.50
C SER A 183 -14.17 -0.86 11.78
N GLY A 184 -13.83 -0.85 10.49
CA GLY A 184 -13.71 -2.04 9.65
C GLY A 184 -12.43 -2.05 8.81
N PHE A 185 -12.38 -2.95 7.85
CA PHE A 185 -11.27 -2.98 6.90
C PHE A 185 -11.36 -1.75 6.00
N ALA A 186 -10.26 -0.98 5.91
CA ALA A 186 -10.18 0.22 5.09
C ALA A 186 -9.13 0.05 3.99
N HIS A 187 -9.53 0.25 2.74
CA HIS A 187 -8.64 0.19 1.58
C HIS A 187 -8.40 1.59 0.99
N ILE A 188 -7.13 1.94 0.81
CA ILE A 188 -6.72 3.18 0.13
C ILE A 188 -5.87 2.80 -1.08
N ASN A 189 -6.35 3.09 -2.28
CA ASN A 189 -5.54 3.07 -3.49
C ASN A 189 -4.85 4.44 -3.66
N VAL A 190 -3.53 4.47 -3.64
CA VAL A 190 -2.78 5.72 -3.88
C VAL A 190 -2.13 5.66 -5.25
N GLN A 191 -2.60 6.50 -6.17
CA GLN A 191 -1.94 6.71 -7.46
C GLN A 191 -0.57 7.34 -7.21
N GLN A 192 0.48 6.58 -7.50
CA GLN A 192 1.84 6.84 -7.03
C GLN A 192 2.81 7.06 -8.21
N ALA A 193 3.54 8.18 -8.17
CA ALA A 193 4.53 8.51 -9.18
C ALA A 193 5.76 7.58 -9.11
N CYS A 194 6.09 6.87 -10.19
CA CYS A 194 7.30 6.06 -10.32
C CYS A 194 8.24 6.65 -11.38
N PRO A 195 9.18 7.52 -10.99
CA PRO A 195 10.02 8.25 -11.95
C PRO A 195 10.99 7.34 -12.72
N SER A 196 11.31 6.17 -12.21
CA SER A 196 12.26 5.26 -12.87
C SER A 196 11.65 4.45 -13.99
N TRP A 197 10.37 4.05 -13.89
CA TRP A 197 9.77 3.09 -14.82
C TRP A 197 8.46 3.57 -15.48
N LYS A 198 7.63 4.35 -14.79
CA LYS A 198 6.38 4.86 -15.37
C LYS A 198 6.70 6.02 -16.33
N ARG A 199 6.25 5.92 -17.58
CA ARG A 199 6.53 6.85 -18.70
C ARG A 199 5.27 7.34 -19.42
N TRP A 200 4.11 7.02 -18.88
CA TRP A 200 2.81 7.38 -19.37
C TRP A 200 2.04 8.14 -18.28
#